data_AF-A0A8B4U3B3-F1
#
_entry.id   AF-A0A8B4U3B3-F1
#
_cell.length_a   1.000
_cell.length_b   1.000
_cell.length_c   1.000
_cell.angle_alpha   90.00
_cell.angle_beta   90.00
_cell.angle_gamma   90.00
#
_symmetry.space_group_name_H-M   'P 1'
#
loop_
_entity.id
_entity.type
_entity.pdbx_description
1 polymer ?
#
loop_
_entity_poly.entity_id
_entity_poly.type
_entity_poly.pdbx_seq_one_letter_code
_entity_poly.pdbx_strand_id
1 'polypeptide(L)'
;MVLDAAPDLVIPANISFVASVAQFTPKTVETSDERLKLMFRVKARIPPELLAQHLEYVKTGLPGMAYVRLDKQQPWPEALAVRLPQ
;
A
#
# COMPACT_ATOMS: atom_id res chain seq x y z
N MET A 1 2.89 -3.97 3.44
CA MET A 1 2.76 -3.77 1.99
C MET A 1 3.71 -4.71 1.28
N VAL A 2 3.37 -5.13 0.08
CA VAL A 2 4.17 -6.04 -0.75
C VAL A 2 4.51 -5.28 -2.03
N LEU A 3 5.79 -5.28 -2.40
CA LEU A 3 6.24 -4.65 -3.65
C LEU A 3 6.23 -5.68 -4.76
N ASP A 4 5.85 -5.28 -5.97
CA ASP A 4 5.83 -6.20 -7.12
C ASP A 4 7.25 -6.70 -7.46
N ALA A 5 8.25 -5.85 -7.24
CA ALA A 5 9.66 -6.17 -7.41
C ALA A 5 10.23 -7.13 -6.32
N ALA A 6 9.51 -7.32 -5.22
CA ALA A 6 9.93 -8.18 -4.11
C ALA A 6 8.70 -8.82 -3.44
N PRO A 7 8.05 -9.81 -4.07
CA PRO A 7 6.79 -10.39 -3.60
C PRO A 7 6.94 -11.14 -2.27
N ASP A 8 8.15 -11.63 -1.96
CA ASP A 8 8.46 -12.31 -0.70
C ASP A 8 8.65 -11.36 0.49
N LEU A 9 8.77 -10.06 0.24
CA LEU A 9 9.01 -9.06 1.28
C LEU A 9 7.71 -8.37 1.69
N VAL A 10 7.40 -8.46 2.98
CA VAL A 10 6.25 -7.79 3.58
C VAL A 10 6.75 -6.65 4.46
N ILE A 11 6.67 -5.45 3.92
CA ILE A 11 7.18 -4.23 4.56
C ILE A 11 6.11 -3.68 5.52
N PRO A 12 6.40 -3.47 6.81
CA PRO A 12 5.48 -2.83 7.72
C PRO A 12 5.32 -1.36 7.33
N ALA A 13 4.08 -0.89 7.23
CA ALA A 13 3.78 0.49 6.92
C ALA A 13 2.56 0.96 7.71
N ASN A 14 2.55 2.22 8.10
CA ASN A 14 1.43 2.85 8.80
C ASN A 14 0.71 3.81 7.87
N ILE A 15 -0.62 3.77 7.86
CA ILE A 15 -1.41 4.75 7.14
C ILE A 15 -1.31 6.08 7.88
N SER A 16 -0.73 7.08 7.22
CA SER A 16 -0.53 8.43 7.75
C SER A 16 -1.57 9.43 7.26
N PHE A 17 -2.21 9.13 6.13
CA PHE A 17 -3.22 10.01 5.55
C PHE A 17 -4.21 9.21 4.73
N VAL A 18 -5.49 9.56 4.86
CA VAL A 18 -6.59 9.09 4.00
C VAL A 18 -7.31 10.35 3.54
N ALA A 19 -7.43 10.55 2.22
CA ALA A 19 -8.21 11.64 1.69
C ALA A 19 -9.69 11.45 2.06
N SER A 20 -10.35 12.49 2.56
CA SER A 20 -11.78 12.50 2.85
C SER A 20 -12.65 12.66 1.60
N VAL A 21 -12.06 13.10 0.49
CA VAL A 21 -12.73 13.31 -0.79
C VAL A 21 -12.21 12.30 -1.79
N ALA A 22 -13.11 11.53 -2.38
CA ALA A 22 -12.79 10.66 -3.51
C ALA A 22 -12.45 11.52 -4.72
N GLN A 23 -11.30 11.28 -5.33
CA GLN A 23 -10.94 12.00 -6.55
C GLN A 23 -11.47 11.22 -7.74
N PHE A 24 -12.45 11.81 -8.44
CA PHE A 24 -12.93 11.29 -9.72
C PHE A 24 -11.92 11.67 -10.80
N THR A 25 -11.32 10.70 -11.48
CA THR A 25 -10.63 10.96 -12.74
C THR A 25 -11.63 10.79 -13.88
N PRO A 26 -12.10 11.86 -14.54
CA PRO A 26 -12.92 11.71 -15.73
C PRO A 26 -11.99 11.29 -16.87
N LYS A 27 -11.86 9.99 -17.11
CA LYS A 27 -11.60 9.52 -18.46
C LYS A 27 -12.89 8.93 -18.97
N THR A 28 -13.36 9.47 -20.07
CA THR A 28 -14.48 8.97 -20.87
C THR A 28 -14.38 7.45 -20.97
N VAL A 29 -15.32 6.72 -20.35
CA VAL A 29 -15.48 5.28 -20.57
C VAL A 29 -16.96 5.00 -20.77
N GLU A 30 -17.25 4.33 -21.87
CA GLU A 30 -18.58 4.04 -22.44
C GLU A 30 -19.29 2.83 -21.79
N THR A 31 -18.80 2.34 -20.65
CA THR A 31 -19.34 1.11 -20.04
C THR A 31 -19.76 1.36 -18.59
N SER A 32 -21.02 1.03 -18.29
CA SER A 32 -21.71 1.34 -17.02
C SER A 32 -21.04 0.77 -15.76
N ASP A 33 -20.22 -0.27 -15.90
CA ASP A 33 -19.65 -1.01 -14.77
C ASP A 33 -18.37 -0.37 -14.19
N GLU A 34 -17.62 0.40 -14.98
CA GLU A 34 -16.33 0.98 -14.56
C GLU A 34 -16.43 2.37 -13.90
N ARG A 35 -17.64 2.92 -13.72
CA ARG A 35 -17.87 4.30 -13.23
C ARG A 35 -17.93 4.50 -11.71
N LEU A 36 -17.90 3.46 -10.89
CA LEU A 36 -18.23 3.57 -9.46
C LEU A 36 -17.08 3.31 -8.48
N LYS A 37 -15.84 3.12 -8.95
CA LYS A 37 -14.69 3.01 -8.03
C LYS A 37 -14.25 4.40 -7.57
N LEU A 38 -14.91 4.89 -6.51
CA LEU A 38 -14.43 6.02 -5.72
C LEU A 38 -13.00 5.70 -5.24
N MET A 39 -12.01 6.36 -5.83
CA MET A 39 -10.61 6.19 -5.43
C MET A 39 -10.26 7.22 -4.36
N PHE A 40 -9.90 6.71 -3.18
CA PHE A 40 -9.39 7.52 -2.09
C PHE A 40 -7.88 7.48 -2.10
N ARG A 41 -7.26 8.67 -2.08
CA ARG A 41 -5.80 8.76 -1.94
C ARG A 41 -5.42 8.39 -0.51
N VAL A 42 -4.67 7.31 -0.36
CA VAL A 42 -4.11 6.87 0.92
C VAL A 42 -2.58 7.04 0.88
N LYS A 43 -1.98 7.58 1.95
CA LYS A 43 -0.52 7.61 2.12
C LYS A 43 -0.11 6.63 3.21
N ALA A 44 0.53 5.54 2.80
CA ALA A 44 1.25 4.65 3.71
C ALA A 44 2.67 5.18 3.92
N ARG A 45 3.09 5.32 5.17
CA ARG A 45 4.44 5.71 5.57
C ARG A 45 5.18 4.48 6.11
N ILE A 46 6.35 4.23 5.56
CA ILE A 46 7.29 3.21 6.05
C ILE A 46 8.08 3.85 7.21
N PRO A 47 8.33 3.12 8.31
CA PRO A 47 9.13 3.64 9.42
C PRO A 47 10.54 4.06 8.94
N PRO A 48 11.01 5.26 9.33
CA PRO A 48 12.28 5.81 8.84
C PRO A 48 13.49 4.97 9.27
N GLU A 49 13.41 4.30 10.42
CA GLU A 49 14.45 3.40 10.93
C GLU A 49 14.70 2.22 9.97
N LEU A 50 13.62 1.67 9.41
CA LEU A 50 13.71 0.58 8.44
C LEU A 50 14.30 1.06 7.11
N LEU A 51 13.88 2.27 6.68
CA LEU A 51 14.43 2.90 5.47
C LEU A 51 15.92 3.17 5.62
N ALA A 52 16.37 3.65 6.78
CA ALA A 52 17.78 3.93 7.04
C ALA A 52 18.65 2.67 6.93
N GLN A 53 18.15 1.51 7.38
CA GLN A 53 18.85 0.22 7.27
C GLN A 53 18.87 -0.34 5.84
N HIS A 54 17.89 0.02 5.00
CA HIS A 54 17.68 -0.59 3.67
C HIS A 54 17.71 0.43 2.53
N LEU A 55 18.39 1.58 2.73
CA LEU A 55 18.41 2.70 1.79
C LEU A 55 18.80 2.27 0.36
N GLU A 56 19.72 1.32 0.23
CA GLU A 56 20.19 0.78 -1.06
C GLU A 56 19.09 0.07 -1.87
N TYR A 57 18.06 -0.44 -1.20
CA TYR A 57 16.93 -1.14 -1.81
C TYR A 57 15.71 -0.24 -2.04
N VAL A 58 15.72 0.99 -1.52
CA VAL A 58 14.58 1.91 -1.63
C VAL A 58 14.62 2.58 -3.01
N LYS A 59 13.78 2.11 -3.93
CA LYS A 59 13.52 2.76 -5.22
C LYS A 59 12.11 3.38 -5.23
N THR A 60 12.01 4.63 -5.64
CA THR A 60 10.73 5.33 -5.79
C THR A 60 10.03 4.89 -7.09
N GLY A 61 8.70 4.94 -7.11
CA GLY A 61 7.91 4.58 -8.29
C GLY A 61 7.67 3.08 -8.49
N LEU A 62 8.09 2.23 -7.55
CA LEU A 62 7.79 0.80 -7.59
C LEU A 62 6.29 0.55 -7.38
N PRO A 63 5.62 -0.20 -8.29
CA PRO A 63 4.26 -0.66 -8.06
C PRO A 63 4.24 -1.72 -6.95
N GLY A 64 3.12 -1.80 -6.24
CA GLY A 64 2.94 -2.76 -5.17
C GLY A 64 1.54 -2.68 -4.58
N MET A 65 1.25 -3.61 -3.67
CA MET A 65 -0.03 -3.73 -2.99
C MET A 65 0.12 -3.39 -1.50
N ALA A 66 -0.65 -2.41 -1.04
CA ALA A 66 -0.76 -2.08 0.37
C ALA A 66 -2.03 -2.69 0.96
N TYR A 67 -1.85 -3.59 1.92
CA TYR A 67 -2.95 -4.16 2.69
C TYR A 67 -3.15 -3.31 3.95
N VAL A 68 -4.41 -2.96 4.22
CA VAL A 68 -4.78 -2.19 5.41
C VAL A 68 -5.64 -3.08 6.30
N ARG A 69 -5.19 -3.26 7.53
CA ARG A 69 -5.95 -3.98 8.54
C ARG A 69 -6.95 -3.03 9.19
N LEU A 70 -8.23 -3.30 8.99
CA LEU A 70 -9.33 -2.52 9.56
C LEU A 70 -9.59 -2.89 11.03
N ASP A 71 -9.49 -4.18 11.36
CA ASP A 71 -9.69 -4.70 12.72
C ASP A 71 -8.34 -5.05 13.37
N LYS A 72 -8.02 -4.39 14.49
CA LYS A 72 -6.76 -4.61 15.21
C LYS A 72 -6.72 -5.93 15.99
N GLN A 73 -7.88 -6.52 16.32
CA GLN A 73 -7.98 -7.78 17.05
C GLN A 73 -7.70 -8.98 16.15
N GLN A 74 -7.88 -8.84 14.83
CA GLN A 74 -7.52 -9.88 13.88
C GLN A 74 -6.00 -9.85 13.60
N PRO A 75 -5.29 -10.99 13.78
CA PRO A 75 -3.90 -11.09 13.34
C PRO A 75 -3.82 -10.99 11.81
N TRP A 76 -2.65 -10.61 11.30
CA TRP A 76 -2.40 -10.70 9.86
C TRP A 76 -2.40 -12.18 9.43
N PRO A 77 -2.97 -12.51 8.26
CA PRO A 77 -2.81 -13.85 7.69
C PRO A 77 -1.32 -14.10 7.39
N GLU A 78 -0.91 -15.37 7.36
CA GLU A 78 0.50 -15.76 7.25
C GLU A 78 1.21 -15.19 6.01
N ALA A 79 0.47 -15.02 4.91
CA ALA A 79 0.94 -14.39 3.68
C ALA A 79 1.27 -12.88 3.82
N LEU A 80 0.71 -12.21 4.84
CA LEU A 80 0.92 -10.80 5.15
C LEU A 80 1.69 -10.60 6.46
N ALA A 81 2.26 -11.67 7.02
CA ALA A 81 3.18 -11.56 8.14
C ALA A 81 4.44 -10.80 7.70
N VAL A 82 4.93 -9.89 8.54
CA VAL A 82 6.11 -9.05 8.24
C VAL A 82 7.32 -9.93 7.95
N ARG A 83 7.92 -9.76 6.77
CA ARG A 83 9.12 -10.46 6.30
C ARG A 83 10.08 -9.41 5.79
N LEU A 84 11.12 -9.13 6.58
CA LEU A 84 12.18 -8.19 6.26
C LEU A 84 13.45 -8.98 5.92
N PRO A 85 14.24 -8.55 4.93
CA PRO A 85 15.58 -9.08 4.74
C PRO A 85 16.43 -8.72 5.97
N GLN A 86 17.30 -9.63 6.40
CA GLN A 86 18.28 -9.37 7.47
C GLN A 86 19.47 -8.57 6.96
#